data_AF-A0A818HD25-F1
#
_entry.id   AF-A0A818HD25-F1
#
_cell.length_a   1.000
_cell.length_b   1.000
_cell.length_c   1.000
_cell.angle_alpha   90.00
_cell.angle_beta   90.00
_cell.angle_gamma   90.00
#
_symmetry.space_group_name_H-M   'P 1'
#
loop_
_entity.id
_entity.type
_entity.pdbx_description
1 polymer ?
#
loop_
_entity_poly.entity_id
_entity_poly.type
_entity_poly.pdbx_seq_one_letter_code
_entity_poly.pdbx_strand_id
1 'polypeptide(L)'
;MTTKQKANNVPRSIWPINKLVVVPAMWKEINWTNPLSWPLWLRTGLNMTKNNSVPYHVHLYQRMDPQSRPPYNWPYCRNVHEEAGVYLQFIYDYYYDLPEKILFLHGNPFAHSTHPIETALCVRDDVHYVNINSYWIQNRPWSIWSQDANENGTLMYPCASRILKLLGYNPELQLNPYRINPKDNSFISTYCCAQFYVTKQRIHHYTYEQWLKLYNASHEPYCTTERDREKPGEPGLKWFGGSFEHLWHVILGLYSTNMQVPISGTNTDRCHLFRSSCLESPC
;
A
#
# COMPACT_ATOMS: atom_id res chain seq x y z
N MET A 1 -50.30 4.53 23.63
CA MET A 1 -48.84 4.77 23.75
C MET A 1 -48.18 4.24 22.49
N THR A 2 -47.62 5.11 21.65
CA THR A 2 -46.95 4.72 20.39
C THR A 2 -45.44 4.79 20.58
N THR A 3 -44.82 3.64 20.82
CA THR A 3 -43.37 3.47 20.89
C THR A 3 -42.77 3.66 19.49
N LYS A 4 -42.29 4.87 19.20
CA LYS A 4 -41.40 5.10 18.06
C LYS A 4 -40.14 4.26 18.28
N GLN A 5 -39.95 3.23 17.45
CA GLN A 5 -38.66 2.57 17.33
C GLN A 5 -37.62 3.63 16.96
N LYS A 6 -36.57 3.77 17.77
CA LYS A 6 -35.38 4.51 17.36
C LYS A 6 -34.78 3.73 16.20
N ALA A 7 -34.84 4.29 14.99
CA ALA A 7 -34.01 3.80 13.91
C ALA A 7 -32.55 3.84 14.37
N ASN A 8 -31.86 2.69 14.32
CA ASN A 8 -30.44 2.66 14.63
C ASN A 8 -29.72 3.48 13.56
N ASN A 9 -29.23 4.67 13.94
CA ASN A 9 -28.38 5.50 13.10
C ASN A 9 -27.03 4.78 12.91
N VAL A 10 -26.98 3.82 12.00
CA VAL A 10 -25.72 3.34 11.44
C VAL A 10 -25.08 4.55 10.76
N PRO A 11 -23.84 4.95 11.11
CA PRO A 11 -23.16 6.05 10.45
C PRO A 11 -23.10 5.79 8.95
N ARG A 12 -23.54 6.77 8.15
CA ARG A 12 -23.43 6.66 6.69
C ARG A 12 -21.95 6.73 6.34
N SER A 13 -21.50 5.76 5.54
CA SER A 13 -20.11 5.70 5.04
C SER A 13 -19.67 7.04 4.48
N ILE A 14 -18.44 7.45 4.77
CA ILE A 14 -17.87 8.69 4.23
C ILE A 14 -17.53 8.59 2.74
N TRP A 15 -17.51 7.37 2.18
CA TRP A 15 -17.03 7.12 0.84
C TRP A 15 -18.10 7.26 -0.24
N PRO A 16 -17.72 7.71 -1.45
CA PRO A 16 -18.61 7.70 -2.60
C PRO A 16 -18.94 6.26 -3.02
N ILE A 17 -20.23 5.94 -3.07
CA ILE A 17 -20.75 4.64 -3.50
C ILE A 17 -20.29 4.33 -4.93
N ASN A 18 -19.86 3.09 -5.17
CA ASN A 18 -19.44 2.56 -6.47
C ASN A 18 -18.29 3.32 -7.17
N LYS A 19 -17.49 4.12 -6.44
CA LYS A 19 -16.26 4.73 -6.97
C LYS A 19 -15.01 4.02 -6.45
N LEU A 20 -13.95 4.04 -7.26
CA LEU A 20 -12.62 3.66 -6.83
C LEU A 20 -12.04 4.75 -5.90
N VAL A 21 -11.56 4.41 -4.71
CA VAL A 21 -10.83 5.34 -3.85
C VAL A 21 -9.33 5.18 -4.07
N VAL A 22 -8.69 6.23 -4.58
CA VAL A 22 -7.25 6.28 -4.83
C VAL A 22 -6.56 6.89 -3.61
N VAL A 23 -5.62 6.16 -3.02
CA VAL A 23 -4.83 6.57 -1.85
C VAL A 23 -3.36 6.69 -2.26
N PRO A 24 -2.90 7.89 -2.64
CA PRO A 24 -1.52 8.10 -3.08
C PRO A 24 -0.56 8.33 -1.91
N ALA A 25 0.65 7.83 -2.08
CA ALA A 25 1.78 8.00 -1.17
C ALA A 25 3.02 8.39 -1.99
N MET A 26 3.13 9.69 -2.34
CA MET A 26 4.18 10.23 -3.23
C MET A 26 4.99 11.32 -2.51
N TRP A 27 6.25 11.51 -2.86
CA TRP A 27 7.13 12.51 -2.25
C TRP A 27 7.47 13.66 -3.21
N LYS A 28 8.43 13.43 -4.11
CA LYS A 28 9.04 14.47 -4.97
C LYS A 28 8.34 14.62 -6.31
N GLU A 29 7.47 13.68 -6.64
CA GLU A 29 6.75 13.57 -7.90
C GLU A 29 5.64 14.62 -8.03
N ILE A 30 5.19 15.17 -6.90
CA ILE A 30 4.14 16.18 -6.83
C ILE A 30 4.67 17.38 -6.05
N ASN A 31 4.57 18.57 -6.64
CA ASN A 31 4.81 19.81 -5.90
C ASN A 31 3.60 20.12 -5.02
N TRP A 32 3.58 19.54 -3.82
CA TRP A 32 2.53 19.71 -2.81
C TRP A 32 2.27 21.16 -2.40
N THR A 33 3.21 22.10 -2.65
CA THR A 33 3.03 23.53 -2.34
C THR A 33 2.25 24.31 -3.41
N ASN A 34 2.10 23.77 -4.63
CA ASN A 34 1.41 24.44 -5.73
C ASN A 34 0.30 23.54 -6.34
N PRO A 35 -0.95 23.63 -5.86
CA PRO A 35 -2.06 22.82 -6.35
C PRO A 35 -2.39 22.99 -7.83
N LEU A 36 -1.98 24.08 -8.49
CA LEU A 36 -2.17 24.26 -9.94
C LEU A 36 -1.20 23.41 -10.76
N SER A 37 -0.04 23.06 -10.19
CA SER A 37 0.96 22.17 -10.81
C SER A 37 0.66 20.69 -10.63
N TRP A 38 -0.36 20.33 -9.85
CA TRP A 38 -0.69 18.93 -9.59
C TRP A 38 -1.18 18.21 -10.87
N PRO A 39 -0.85 16.92 -11.05
CA PRO A 39 -1.34 16.12 -12.16
C PRO A 39 -2.87 16.18 -12.32
N LEU A 40 -3.35 16.08 -13.56
CA LEU A 40 -4.78 16.21 -13.86
C LEU A 40 -5.62 15.17 -13.09
N TRP A 41 -5.14 13.94 -12.98
CA TRP A 41 -5.84 12.87 -12.24
C TRP A 41 -6.06 13.24 -10.77
N LEU A 42 -5.05 13.84 -10.13
CA LEU A 42 -5.11 14.22 -8.72
C LEU A 42 -6.13 15.35 -8.53
N ARG A 43 -6.03 16.41 -9.32
CA ARG A 43 -6.97 17.55 -9.27
C ARG A 43 -8.41 17.10 -9.57
N THR A 44 -8.57 16.14 -10.46
CA THR A 44 -9.89 15.61 -10.86
C THR A 44 -10.49 14.71 -9.79
N GLY A 45 -9.73 13.77 -9.22
CA GLY A 45 -10.20 12.91 -8.12
C GLY A 45 -10.46 13.64 -6.80
N LEU A 46 -9.81 14.80 -6.60
CA LEU A 46 -10.11 15.76 -5.54
C LEU A 46 -11.29 16.69 -5.85
N ASN A 47 -11.93 16.55 -7.01
CA ASN A 47 -13.02 17.39 -7.51
C ASN A 47 -12.67 18.90 -7.65
N MET A 48 -11.39 19.25 -7.78
CA MET A 48 -10.95 20.63 -8.01
C MET A 48 -11.37 21.16 -9.39
N THR A 49 -11.64 20.25 -10.34
CA THR A 49 -12.05 20.57 -11.72
C THR A 49 -13.58 20.67 -11.92
N LYS A 50 -14.37 20.65 -10.83
CA LYS A 50 -15.85 20.62 -10.83
C LYS A 50 -16.47 19.49 -11.66
N ASN A 51 -15.74 18.40 -11.91
CA ASN A 51 -16.22 17.28 -12.71
C ASN A 51 -16.73 16.13 -11.82
N ASN A 52 -18.02 16.17 -11.47
CA ASN A 52 -18.62 15.19 -10.55
C ASN A 52 -18.77 13.76 -11.15
N SER A 53 -18.68 13.59 -12.47
CA SER A 53 -18.94 12.31 -13.15
C SER A 53 -17.76 11.33 -13.12
N VAL A 54 -16.61 11.73 -12.57
CA VAL A 54 -15.40 10.90 -12.57
C VAL A 54 -15.59 9.61 -11.75
N PRO A 55 -15.14 8.44 -12.25
CA PRO A 55 -15.43 7.13 -11.63
C PRO A 55 -14.56 6.80 -10.40
N TYR A 56 -13.66 7.70 -10.01
CA TYR A 56 -12.79 7.57 -8.85
C TYR A 56 -12.85 8.81 -7.96
N HIS A 57 -12.34 8.68 -6.75
CA HIS A 57 -12.13 9.75 -5.78
C HIS A 57 -10.72 9.61 -5.22
N VAL A 58 -9.99 10.71 -5.03
CA VAL A 58 -8.67 10.68 -4.39
C VAL A 58 -8.82 11.06 -2.92
N HIS A 59 -8.34 10.19 -2.04
CA HIS A 59 -8.23 10.45 -0.62
C HIS A 59 -6.76 10.70 -0.26
N LEU A 60 -6.42 11.96 0.03
CA LEU A 60 -5.08 12.33 0.49
C LEU A 60 -4.94 12.11 1.99
N TYR A 61 -3.81 11.51 2.38
CA TYR A 61 -3.58 11.06 3.76
C TYR A 61 -2.37 11.71 4.47
N GLN A 62 -1.44 12.33 3.71
CA GLN A 62 -0.09 12.73 4.16
C GLN A 62 -0.09 13.88 5.23
N ARG A 63 0.99 14.03 6.07
CA ARG A 63 1.04 14.88 7.32
C ARG A 63 2.41 15.53 7.81
N MET A 64 2.57 16.87 7.72
CA MET A 64 3.44 17.89 8.41
C MET A 64 2.76 18.42 9.71
N ASP A 65 2.05 19.58 9.66
CA ASP A 65 1.44 20.32 10.78
C ASP A 65 0.28 19.56 11.45
N PRO A 66 0.47 19.07 12.69
CA PRO A 66 -0.55 18.35 13.43
C PRO A 66 -1.75 19.20 13.91
N GLN A 67 -1.77 20.53 13.70
CA GLN A 67 -2.89 21.40 14.11
C GLN A 67 -3.76 21.92 12.95
N SER A 68 -3.47 21.51 11.71
CA SER A 68 -4.13 22.02 10.51
C SER A 68 -5.64 21.68 10.42
N ARG A 69 -6.42 22.56 9.78
CA ARG A 69 -7.89 22.47 9.60
C ARG A 69 -8.30 22.74 8.12
N PRO A 70 -9.53 22.38 7.70
CA PRO A 70 -9.95 22.28 6.28
C PRO A 70 -9.78 23.56 5.42
N PRO A 71 -9.75 23.47 4.07
CA PRO A 71 -10.11 22.31 3.23
C PRO A 71 -8.93 21.45 2.74
N TYR A 72 -7.79 22.05 2.39
CA TYR A 72 -6.62 21.32 1.88
C TYR A 72 -5.27 21.86 2.38
N ASN A 73 -5.22 22.43 3.59
CA ASN A 73 -3.95 22.55 4.31
C ASN A 73 -3.58 21.17 4.86
N TRP A 74 -3.52 20.17 3.97
CA TRP A 74 -3.07 18.86 4.35
C TRP A 74 -1.62 18.98 4.75
N PRO A 75 -1.27 18.47 5.93
CA PRO A 75 0.10 18.48 6.34
C PRO A 75 0.88 17.54 5.34
N TYR A 76 2.20 17.68 5.08
CA TYR A 76 3.01 16.72 4.27
C TYR A 76 3.99 15.87 5.13
N CYS A 77 3.85 14.53 5.16
CA CYS A 77 4.84 13.67 5.84
C CYS A 77 5.96 13.37 4.86
N ARG A 78 7.23 13.49 5.28
CA ARG A 78 8.40 13.06 4.48
C ARG A 78 8.34 11.56 4.27
N ASN A 79 7.70 11.19 3.18
CA ASN A 79 7.47 9.84 2.72
C ASN A 79 8.78 9.35 2.10
N VAL A 80 9.64 8.76 2.93
CA VAL A 80 10.99 8.30 2.56
C VAL A 80 11.23 6.94 3.21
N HIS A 81 11.05 5.85 2.46
CA HIS A 81 11.00 4.47 2.97
C HIS A 81 9.81 4.19 3.91
N GLU A 82 8.80 5.06 3.92
CA GLU A 82 7.57 5.00 4.73
C GLU A 82 6.30 4.90 3.90
N GLU A 83 6.42 4.79 2.59
CA GLU A 83 5.35 5.14 1.68
C GLU A 83 4.19 4.15 1.76
N ALA A 84 4.48 2.87 2.03
CA ALA A 84 3.45 1.88 2.34
C ALA A 84 2.95 1.92 3.81
N GLY A 85 3.63 2.65 4.71
CA GLY A 85 3.14 2.95 6.06
C GLY A 85 1.89 3.83 6.05
N VAL A 86 1.77 4.73 5.06
CA VAL A 86 0.53 5.48 4.78
C VAL A 86 -0.66 4.54 4.55
N TYR A 87 -0.43 3.37 3.93
CA TYR A 87 -1.48 2.40 3.64
C TYR A 87 -1.89 1.61 4.86
N LEU A 88 -0.92 1.23 5.71
CA LEU A 88 -1.21 0.65 7.03
C LEU A 88 -2.07 1.59 7.87
N GLN A 89 -1.74 2.88 7.87
CA GLN A 89 -2.52 3.87 8.61
C GLN A 89 -3.92 4.10 8.02
N PHE A 90 -4.06 4.18 6.70
CA PHE A 90 -5.37 4.23 6.04
C PHE A 90 -6.24 3.01 6.37
N ILE A 91 -5.67 1.81 6.31
CA ILE A 91 -6.37 0.56 6.63
C ILE A 91 -6.79 0.54 8.11
N TYR A 92 -5.93 1.02 9.00
CA TYR A 92 -6.21 1.12 10.43
C TYR A 92 -7.35 2.12 10.73
N ASP A 93 -7.21 3.38 10.32
CA ASP A 93 -8.17 4.46 10.59
C ASP A 93 -9.58 4.11 10.05
N TYR A 94 -9.64 3.49 8.87
CA TYR A 94 -10.90 3.24 8.16
C TYR A 94 -11.38 1.79 8.21
N TYR A 95 -10.75 0.87 8.95
CA TYR A 95 -11.03 -0.57 8.89
C TYR A 95 -12.53 -0.92 8.84
N TYR A 96 -13.34 -0.33 9.72
CA TYR A 96 -14.79 -0.62 9.80
C TYR A 96 -15.64 0.08 8.73
N ASP A 97 -15.15 1.17 8.16
CA ASP A 97 -15.77 1.92 7.06
C ASP A 97 -14.77 2.03 5.91
N LEU A 98 -14.26 0.91 5.40
CA LEU A 98 -13.42 0.93 4.19
C LEU A 98 -14.28 1.13 2.94
N PRO A 99 -13.77 1.82 1.91
CA PRO A 99 -14.42 1.87 0.61
C PRO A 99 -14.28 0.53 -0.11
N GLU A 100 -15.30 0.17 -0.90
CA GLU A 100 -15.38 -1.16 -1.53
C GLU A 100 -14.21 -1.48 -2.48
N LYS A 101 -13.69 -0.46 -3.17
CA LYS A 101 -12.57 -0.56 -4.12
C LYS A 101 -11.51 0.49 -3.80
N ILE A 102 -10.26 0.06 -3.62
CA ILE A 102 -9.12 0.91 -3.27
C ILE A 102 -8.00 0.72 -4.31
N LEU A 103 -7.36 1.81 -4.69
CA LEU A 103 -6.09 1.80 -5.43
C LEU A 103 -5.03 2.54 -4.60
N PHE A 104 -4.03 1.82 -4.13
CA PHE A 104 -2.85 2.42 -3.50
C PHE A 104 -1.81 2.76 -4.56
N LEU A 105 -1.22 3.97 -4.53
CA LEU A 105 -0.22 4.43 -5.51
C LEU A 105 1.04 5.01 -4.85
N HIS A 106 2.17 4.33 -5.02
CA HIS A 106 3.49 4.76 -4.55
C HIS A 106 4.36 5.29 -5.69
N GLY A 107 5.14 6.35 -5.41
CA GLY A 107 6.28 6.80 -6.19
C GLY A 107 5.85 7.67 -7.36
N ASN A 108 6.48 7.51 -8.52
CA ASN A 108 5.95 8.02 -9.78
C ASN A 108 5.11 6.92 -10.44
N PRO A 109 3.78 6.87 -10.23
CA PRO A 109 3.01 5.73 -10.72
C PRO A 109 3.04 5.61 -12.25
N PHE A 110 3.14 6.73 -12.96
CA PHE A 110 3.23 6.76 -14.43
C PHE A 110 4.57 6.27 -14.99
N ALA A 111 5.60 6.07 -14.16
CA ALA A 111 6.85 5.40 -14.54
C ALA A 111 6.79 3.87 -14.39
N HIS A 112 5.73 3.36 -13.74
CA HIS A 112 5.58 1.95 -13.32
C HIS A 112 4.28 1.30 -13.82
N SER A 113 3.36 2.11 -14.33
CA SER A 113 2.15 1.72 -15.04
C SER A 113 1.67 2.93 -15.84
N THR A 114 1.45 2.82 -17.15
CA THR A 114 1.17 3.99 -18.01
C THR A 114 -0.18 4.64 -17.67
N HIS A 115 -1.16 3.86 -17.24
CA HIS A 115 -2.55 4.27 -16.99
C HIS A 115 -3.11 3.64 -15.70
N PRO A 116 -2.49 3.90 -14.52
CA PRO A 116 -2.69 3.11 -13.31
C PRO A 116 -4.12 3.20 -12.75
N ILE A 117 -4.80 4.33 -12.95
CA ILE A 117 -6.17 4.55 -12.45
C ILE A 117 -7.17 3.87 -13.39
N GLU A 118 -6.96 4.01 -14.70
CA GLU A 118 -7.76 3.41 -15.75
C GLU A 118 -7.65 1.88 -15.71
N THR A 119 -6.43 1.34 -15.61
CA THR A 119 -6.17 -0.09 -15.39
C THR A 119 -6.89 -0.61 -14.13
N ALA A 120 -6.86 0.13 -13.02
CA ALA A 120 -7.55 -0.26 -11.78
C ALA A 120 -9.09 -0.22 -11.91
N LEU A 121 -9.65 0.71 -12.68
CA LEU A 121 -11.08 0.78 -13.01
C LEU A 121 -11.54 -0.38 -13.90
N CYS A 122 -10.59 -1.02 -14.60
CA CYS A 122 -10.82 -2.15 -15.50
C CYS A 122 -10.64 -3.53 -14.86
N VAL A 123 -10.24 -3.60 -13.59
CA VAL A 123 -10.27 -4.85 -12.80
C VAL A 123 -11.70 -5.39 -12.71
N ARG A 124 -11.88 -6.71 -12.90
CA ARG A 124 -13.20 -7.36 -12.81
C ARG A 124 -13.76 -7.26 -11.39
N ASP A 125 -15.09 -7.27 -11.25
CA ASP A 125 -15.75 -7.10 -9.94
C ASP A 125 -15.57 -8.29 -8.99
N ASP A 126 -15.25 -9.47 -9.51
CA ASP A 126 -14.94 -10.69 -8.74
C ASP A 126 -13.47 -10.76 -8.27
N VAL A 127 -12.63 -9.82 -8.70
CA VAL A 127 -11.21 -9.78 -8.34
C VAL A 127 -11.01 -8.85 -7.14
N HIS A 128 -10.36 -9.39 -6.10
CA HIS A 128 -10.21 -8.70 -4.81
C HIS A 128 -8.80 -8.13 -4.56
N TYR A 129 -7.82 -8.48 -5.40
CA TYR A 129 -6.47 -7.93 -5.38
C TYR A 129 -5.81 -8.05 -6.76
N VAL A 130 -5.18 -6.97 -7.24
CA VAL A 130 -4.36 -6.96 -8.46
C VAL A 130 -3.15 -6.06 -8.23
N ASN A 131 -1.98 -6.49 -8.68
CA ASN A 131 -0.84 -5.59 -8.79
C ASN A 131 -0.95 -4.82 -10.12
N ILE A 132 -1.01 -3.49 -10.02
CA ILE A 132 -1.20 -2.57 -11.15
C ILE A 132 0.15 -2.13 -11.72
N ASN A 133 1.23 -2.36 -10.97
CA ASN A 133 2.61 -2.24 -11.43
C ASN A 133 2.92 -3.37 -12.42
N SER A 134 2.74 -3.07 -13.71
CA SER A 134 3.00 -4.00 -14.83
C SER A 134 4.49 -4.04 -15.20
N TYR A 135 5.25 -3.03 -14.77
CA TYR A 135 6.68 -2.90 -15.03
C TYR A 135 7.50 -3.32 -13.79
N TRP A 136 8.79 -3.63 -13.96
CA TRP A 136 9.74 -3.80 -12.85
C TRP A 136 9.38 -4.85 -11.77
N ILE A 137 8.87 -6.02 -12.17
CA ILE A 137 8.97 -7.23 -11.34
C ILE A 137 10.44 -7.63 -11.28
N GLN A 138 11.06 -7.55 -10.10
CA GLN A 138 12.48 -7.86 -9.90
C GLN A 138 12.68 -8.82 -8.74
N ASN A 139 13.44 -9.89 -8.96
CA ASN A 139 13.99 -10.68 -7.87
C ASN A 139 15.07 -9.85 -7.18
N ARG A 140 14.83 -9.43 -5.94
CA ARG A 140 15.80 -8.65 -5.15
C ARG A 140 16.29 -9.50 -3.98
N PRO A 141 17.60 -9.80 -3.90
CA PRO A 141 18.15 -10.48 -2.74
C PRO A 141 18.16 -9.50 -1.57
N TRP A 142 18.03 -9.99 -0.34
CA TRP A 142 17.99 -9.10 0.81
C TRP A 142 19.26 -8.24 0.95
N SER A 143 20.42 -8.76 0.51
CA SER A 143 21.73 -8.10 0.50
C SER A 143 21.83 -6.76 -0.24
N ILE A 144 20.81 -6.32 -1.00
CA ILE A 144 20.80 -4.98 -1.61
C ILE A 144 20.46 -3.87 -0.61
N TRP A 145 19.77 -4.20 0.48
CA TRP A 145 19.38 -3.24 1.51
C TRP A 145 20.52 -3.08 2.52
N SER A 146 20.54 -1.95 3.23
CA SER A 146 21.60 -1.66 4.18
C SER A 146 21.72 -2.76 5.26
N GLN A 147 22.96 -3.12 5.56
CA GLN A 147 23.32 -4.03 6.64
C GLN A 147 23.09 -3.35 8.00
N ASP A 148 22.73 -4.12 9.02
CA ASP A 148 22.77 -3.63 10.40
C ASP A 148 24.24 -3.43 10.82
N ALA A 149 24.54 -2.41 11.62
CA ALA A 149 25.91 -2.13 12.05
C ALA A 149 26.41 -3.11 13.13
N ASN A 150 25.49 -3.78 13.84
CA ASN A 150 25.78 -4.64 14.99
C ASN A 150 25.32 -6.10 14.78
N GLU A 151 24.56 -6.40 13.72
CA GLU A 151 24.21 -7.77 13.30
C GLU A 151 24.74 -8.08 11.90
N ASN A 152 25.15 -9.34 11.67
CA ASN A 152 25.66 -9.78 10.37
C ASN A 152 24.49 -10.14 9.42
N GLY A 153 23.71 -9.13 9.03
CA GLY A 153 22.56 -9.27 8.15
C GLY A 153 21.84 -7.95 7.82
N THR A 154 20.92 -8.02 6.85
CA THR A 154 20.17 -6.86 6.35
C THR A 154 19.06 -6.37 7.29
N LEU A 155 18.92 -5.04 7.37
CA LEU A 155 17.92 -4.36 8.22
C LEU A 155 16.46 -4.72 7.85
N MET A 156 16.21 -5.04 6.59
CA MET A 156 14.87 -5.34 6.07
C MET A 156 14.37 -6.75 6.43
N TYR A 157 15.26 -7.74 6.61
CA TYR A 157 14.85 -9.12 6.86
C TYR A 157 14.14 -9.30 8.23
N PRO A 158 14.63 -8.72 9.36
CA PRO A 158 13.93 -8.73 10.64
C PRO A 158 12.53 -8.11 10.58
N CYS A 159 12.38 -6.96 9.92
CA CYS A 159 11.09 -6.29 9.70
C CYS A 159 10.10 -7.18 8.94
N ALA A 160 10.54 -7.71 7.79
CA ALA A 160 9.73 -8.57 6.93
C ALA A 160 9.29 -9.82 7.69
N SER A 161 10.22 -10.42 8.46
CA SER A 161 9.95 -11.55 9.35
C SER A 161 8.89 -11.22 10.41
N ARG A 162 8.95 -10.01 11.01
CA ARG A 162 7.98 -9.54 12.00
C ARG A 162 6.59 -9.33 11.41
N ILE A 163 6.48 -8.63 10.28
CA ILE A 163 5.21 -8.40 9.57
C ILE A 163 4.52 -9.73 9.28
N LEU A 164 5.24 -10.69 8.72
CA LEU A 164 4.73 -12.02 8.41
C LEU A 164 4.29 -12.78 9.67
N LYS A 165 5.08 -12.77 10.75
CA LYS A 165 4.70 -13.39 12.04
C LYS A 165 3.42 -12.78 12.62
N LEU A 166 3.25 -11.45 12.55
CA LEU A 166 2.06 -10.76 13.08
C LEU A 166 0.77 -11.14 12.32
N LEU A 167 0.91 -11.54 11.05
CA LEU A 167 -0.18 -12.06 10.21
C LEU A 167 -0.32 -13.59 10.24
N GLY A 168 0.49 -14.31 11.02
CA GLY A 168 0.43 -15.77 11.17
C GLY A 168 1.18 -16.58 10.11
N TYR A 169 1.98 -15.94 9.26
CA TYR A 169 2.82 -16.64 8.28
C TYR A 169 4.07 -17.24 8.94
N ASN A 170 4.63 -18.29 8.32
CA ASN A 170 5.98 -18.75 8.62
C ASN A 170 7.00 -17.93 7.80
N PRO A 171 7.77 -17.01 8.41
CA PRO A 171 8.64 -16.11 7.67
C PRO A 171 9.85 -16.82 7.06
N GLU A 172 10.34 -17.91 7.65
CA GLU A 172 11.50 -18.63 7.10
C GLU A 172 11.13 -19.34 5.80
N LEU A 173 9.95 -19.96 5.74
CA LEU A 173 9.43 -20.54 4.50
C LEU A 173 9.09 -19.47 3.45
N GLN A 174 8.64 -18.29 3.88
CA GLN A 174 8.19 -17.24 2.96
C GLN A 174 9.33 -16.38 2.40
N LEU A 175 10.34 -16.05 3.22
CA LEU A 175 11.47 -15.18 2.86
C LEU A 175 12.71 -15.95 2.42
N ASN A 176 12.83 -17.23 2.80
CA ASN A 176 13.92 -18.12 2.42
C ASN A 176 13.44 -19.57 2.11
N PRO A 177 12.51 -19.74 1.13
CA PRO A 177 11.94 -21.05 0.79
C PRO A 177 12.99 -22.09 0.41
N TYR A 178 14.12 -21.65 -0.17
CA TYR A 178 15.21 -22.52 -0.62
C TYR A 178 16.32 -22.73 0.44
N ARG A 179 16.18 -22.18 1.65
CA ARG A 179 17.15 -22.30 2.76
C ARG A 179 18.58 -21.87 2.39
N ILE A 180 18.69 -20.82 1.58
CA ILE A 180 19.96 -20.22 1.15
C ILE A 180 20.69 -19.65 2.38
N ASN A 181 22.01 -19.86 2.43
CA ASN A 181 22.91 -19.28 3.43
C ASN A 181 24.07 -18.54 2.72
N PRO A 182 24.42 -17.30 3.13
CA PRO A 182 23.72 -16.46 4.10
C PRO A 182 22.28 -16.12 3.65
N LYS A 183 21.36 -15.95 4.60
CA LYS A 183 19.95 -15.65 4.32
C LYS A 183 19.75 -14.41 3.47
N ASP A 184 20.68 -13.46 3.57
CA ASP A 184 20.71 -12.24 2.77
C ASP A 184 20.77 -12.49 1.26
N ASN A 185 21.24 -13.67 0.81
CA ASN A 185 21.24 -14.07 -0.60
C ASN A 185 19.92 -14.73 -1.04
N SER A 186 18.94 -14.90 -0.14
CA SER A 186 17.59 -15.27 -0.53
C SER A 186 16.90 -14.09 -1.21
N PHE A 187 16.02 -14.39 -2.17
CA PHE A 187 15.26 -13.41 -2.92
C PHE A 187 13.80 -13.39 -2.47
N ILE A 188 13.22 -12.20 -2.43
CA ILE A 188 11.78 -12.01 -2.63
C ILE A 188 11.61 -11.30 -3.98
N SER A 189 10.61 -11.69 -4.78
CA SER A 189 10.29 -10.92 -5.99
C SER A 189 9.56 -9.66 -5.57
N THR A 190 10.32 -8.58 -5.43
CA THR A 190 9.75 -7.26 -5.21
C THR A 190 9.21 -6.75 -6.53
N TYR A 191 7.93 -6.45 -6.55
CA TYR A 191 7.47 -5.32 -7.33
C TYR A 191 8.05 -4.06 -6.69
N CYS A 192 8.67 -3.18 -7.45
CA CYS A 192 9.25 -1.94 -6.91
C CYS A 192 8.27 -0.77 -7.09
N CYS A 193 7.94 -0.07 -6.00
CA CYS A 193 6.79 0.82 -5.85
C CYS A 193 5.44 0.09 -5.73
N ALA A 194 4.83 0.24 -4.57
CA ALA A 194 3.50 -0.24 -4.19
C ALA A 194 2.37 0.42 -4.98
N GLN A 195 1.95 -0.25 -6.06
CA GLN A 195 0.83 0.16 -6.89
C GLN A 195 -0.12 -1.02 -7.09
N PHE A 196 -1.17 -1.08 -6.29
CA PHE A 196 -2.07 -2.23 -6.29
C PHE A 196 -3.52 -1.83 -6.02
N TYR A 197 -4.40 -2.51 -6.73
CA TYR A 197 -5.84 -2.51 -6.48
C TYR A 197 -6.16 -3.55 -5.42
N VAL A 198 -7.05 -3.21 -4.49
CA VAL A 198 -7.56 -4.12 -3.46
C VAL A 198 -9.00 -3.77 -3.09
N THR A 199 -9.81 -4.77 -2.75
CA THR A 199 -11.16 -4.54 -2.21
C THR A 199 -11.17 -4.54 -0.68
N LYS A 200 -12.17 -3.88 -0.10
CA LYS A 200 -12.53 -4.01 1.32
C LYS A 200 -12.55 -5.46 1.80
N GLN A 201 -13.20 -6.33 1.03
CA GLN A 201 -13.30 -7.76 1.31
C GLN A 201 -11.93 -8.46 1.42
N ARG A 202 -10.92 -8.04 0.65
CA ARG A 202 -9.57 -8.58 0.79
C ARG A 202 -8.89 -8.07 2.06
N ILE A 203 -9.04 -6.80 2.40
CA ILE A 203 -8.45 -6.24 3.63
C ILE A 203 -9.08 -6.89 4.88
N HIS A 204 -10.40 -7.12 4.85
CA HIS A 204 -11.16 -7.85 5.88
C HIS A 204 -10.87 -9.36 5.94
N HIS A 205 -10.00 -9.90 5.09
CA HIS A 205 -9.45 -11.25 5.30
C HIS A 205 -8.63 -11.34 6.59
N TYR A 206 -7.98 -10.23 6.98
CA TYR A 206 -7.33 -10.09 8.28
C TYR A 206 -8.21 -9.26 9.22
N THR A 207 -8.19 -9.59 10.50
CA THR A 207 -8.99 -8.89 11.51
C THR A 207 -8.45 -7.49 11.80
N TYR A 208 -9.30 -6.63 12.37
CA TYR A 208 -8.86 -5.33 12.92
C TYR A 208 -7.67 -5.48 13.88
N GLU A 209 -7.66 -6.53 14.72
CA GLU A 209 -6.57 -6.77 15.67
C GLU A 209 -5.23 -7.09 14.96
N GLN A 210 -5.26 -7.79 13.83
CA GLN A 210 -4.07 -8.05 13.02
C GLN A 210 -3.55 -6.76 12.37
N TRP A 211 -4.43 -5.92 11.82
CA TRP A 211 -4.05 -4.62 11.27
C TRP A 211 -3.56 -3.65 12.34
N LEU A 212 -4.19 -3.60 13.52
CA LEU A 212 -3.74 -2.84 14.69
C LEU A 212 -2.35 -3.28 15.14
N LYS A 213 -2.06 -4.58 15.16
CA LYS A 213 -0.71 -5.11 15.48
C LYS A 213 0.33 -4.66 14.47
N LEU A 214 0.02 -4.67 13.17
CA LEU A 214 0.92 -4.15 12.13
C LEU A 214 1.14 -2.63 12.27
N TYR A 215 0.06 -1.88 12.49
CA TYR A 215 0.13 -0.43 12.67
C TYR A 215 0.97 -0.05 13.90
N ASN A 216 0.73 -0.67 15.05
CA ASN A 216 1.53 -0.45 16.25
C ASN A 216 3.00 -0.83 16.05
N ALA A 217 3.27 -1.95 15.36
CA ALA A 217 4.64 -2.39 15.07
C ALA A 217 5.39 -1.43 14.13
N SER A 218 4.72 -0.60 13.33
CA SER A 218 5.35 0.48 12.55
C SER A 218 5.90 1.63 13.40
N HIS A 219 5.54 1.68 14.70
CA HIS A 219 6.06 2.63 15.68
C HIS A 219 7.06 1.97 16.67
N GLU A 220 7.31 0.66 16.54
CA GLU A 220 8.32 -0.07 17.32
C GLU A 220 9.67 -0.03 16.58
N PRO A 221 10.80 0.31 17.24
CA PRO A 221 12.13 0.23 16.65
C PRO A 221 12.59 -1.24 16.62
N TYR A 222 11.94 -2.02 15.76
CA TYR A 222 12.12 -3.47 15.63
C TYR A 222 13.13 -3.84 14.53
N CYS A 223 13.38 -2.91 13.61
CA CYS A 223 14.07 -3.18 12.35
C CYS A 223 15.58 -3.02 12.40
N THR A 224 16.10 -2.33 13.42
CA THR A 224 17.54 -2.16 13.64
C THR A 224 17.89 -2.33 15.11
N THR A 225 19.13 -2.73 15.36
CA THR A 225 19.74 -2.63 16.69
C THR A 225 19.91 -1.17 17.15
N GLU A 226 20.08 -0.21 16.22
CA GLU A 226 20.25 1.23 16.50
C GLU A 226 18.89 1.94 16.72
N ARG A 227 18.14 1.46 17.71
CA ARG A 227 16.73 1.83 17.97
C ARG A 227 16.43 3.33 18.05
N ASP A 228 17.40 4.14 18.46
CA ASP A 228 17.25 5.58 18.60
C ASP A 228 17.09 6.33 17.26
N ARG A 229 17.31 5.65 16.12
CA ARG A 229 17.18 6.22 14.75
C ARG A 229 15.80 6.05 14.11
N GLU A 230 14.93 5.17 14.62
CA GLU A 230 13.60 4.90 14.04
C GLU A 230 12.48 5.67 14.77
N LYS A 231 12.52 7.01 14.75
CA LYS A 231 11.51 7.85 15.41
C LYS A 231 10.38 8.28 14.46
N PRO A 232 9.10 8.25 14.89
CA PRO A 232 8.00 8.81 14.13
C PRO A 232 8.21 10.29 13.77
N GLY A 233 8.15 10.62 12.47
CA GLY A 233 8.24 11.99 11.95
C GLY A 233 9.66 12.53 11.72
N GLU A 234 10.72 11.86 12.19
CA GLU A 234 12.09 12.26 11.86
C GLU A 234 12.51 11.73 10.46
N PRO A 235 13.27 12.49 9.65
CA PRO A 235 13.80 11.99 8.38
C PRO A 235 14.85 10.90 8.63
N GLY A 236 14.49 9.65 8.38
CA GLY A 236 15.34 8.50 8.67
C GLY A 236 14.86 7.23 7.97
N LEU A 237 15.65 6.17 8.05
CA LEU A 237 15.35 4.87 7.44
C LEU A 237 14.35 4.13 8.34
N LYS A 238 13.04 4.32 8.11
CA LYS A 238 11.98 3.63 8.87
C LYS A 238 11.57 2.35 8.15
N TRP A 239 12.40 1.33 8.33
CA TRP A 239 12.41 0.12 7.50
C TRP A 239 11.14 -0.72 7.57
N PHE A 240 10.30 -0.56 8.59
CA PHE A 240 9.02 -1.26 8.68
C PHE A 240 8.07 -0.86 7.53
N GLY A 241 8.04 0.43 7.15
CA GLY A 241 7.25 0.92 6.02
C GLY A 241 7.71 0.32 4.69
N GLY A 242 9.01 0.41 4.40
CA GLY A 242 9.64 -0.23 3.23
C GLY A 242 9.53 -1.77 3.23
N SER A 243 9.45 -2.40 4.39
CA SER A 243 9.23 -3.85 4.48
C SER A 243 7.80 -4.25 4.19
N PHE A 244 6.82 -3.47 4.66
CA PHE A 244 5.43 -3.66 4.25
C PHE A 244 5.24 -3.35 2.76
N GLU A 245 6.00 -2.39 2.22
CA GLU A 245 6.13 -2.23 0.77
C GLU A 245 6.56 -3.55 0.14
N HIS A 246 7.75 -4.09 0.41
CA HIS A 246 8.17 -5.30 -0.30
C HIS A 246 7.35 -6.58 0.01
N LEU A 247 6.40 -6.54 0.95
CA LEU A 247 5.49 -7.64 1.30
C LEU A 247 4.02 -7.50 0.89
N TRP A 248 3.53 -6.34 0.40
CA TRP A 248 2.08 -6.13 0.16
C TRP A 248 1.47 -7.24 -0.72
N HIS A 249 2.26 -7.74 -1.69
CA HIS A 249 1.82 -8.72 -2.67
C HIS A 249 1.69 -10.13 -2.09
N VAL A 250 2.49 -10.50 -1.09
CA VAL A 250 2.36 -11.76 -0.34
C VAL A 250 1.09 -11.69 0.52
N ILE A 251 0.93 -10.58 1.23
CA ILE A 251 -0.15 -10.33 2.19
C ILE A 251 -1.51 -10.24 1.47
N LEU A 252 -1.69 -9.26 0.58
CA LEU A 252 -2.97 -9.01 -0.07
C LEU A 252 -3.24 -9.93 -1.27
N GLY A 253 -2.19 -10.54 -1.84
CA GLY A 253 -2.32 -11.62 -2.80
C GLY A 253 -2.66 -12.98 -2.19
N LEU A 254 -2.58 -13.12 -0.85
CA LEU A 254 -2.66 -14.40 -0.13
C LEU A 254 -1.78 -15.49 -0.73
N TYR A 255 -0.55 -15.13 -1.11
CA TYR A 255 0.40 -16.12 -1.62
C TYR A 255 0.79 -17.08 -0.49
N SER A 256 0.61 -18.37 -0.74
CA SER A 256 1.07 -19.41 0.17
C SER A 256 2.59 -19.41 0.21
N THR A 257 3.17 -19.97 1.28
CA THR A 257 4.62 -20.01 1.51
C THR A 257 5.43 -20.68 0.40
N ASN A 258 4.75 -21.43 -0.49
CA ASN A 258 5.37 -22.20 -1.57
C ASN A 258 4.92 -21.72 -2.96
N MET A 259 4.14 -20.64 -3.07
CA MET A 259 3.67 -20.14 -4.35
C MET A 259 4.83 -19.56 -5.15
N GLN A 260 4.98 -19.97 -6.40
CA GLN A 260 5.91 -19.33 -7.33
C GLN A 260 5.56 -17.85 -7.44
N VAL A 261 6.45 -17.01 -6.92
CA VAL A 261 6.36 -15.57 -7.06
C VAL A 261 6.60 -15.24 -8.56
N PRO A 262 5.83 -14.33 -9.17
CA PRO A 262 5.93 -14.04 -10.61
C PRO A 262 7.36 -13.73 -11.06
N ILE A 263 7.71 -14.26 -12.23
CA ILE A 263 9.08 -14.31 -12.73
C ILE A 263 9.58 -12.87 -13.01
N SER A 264 10.80 -12.59 -12.57
CA SER A 264 11.47 -11.32 -12.82
C SER A 264 11.53 -11.03 -14.32
N GLY A 265 11.14 -9.83 -14.74
CA GLY A 265 11.17 -9.40 -16.15
C GLY A 265 10.03 -9.93 -17.04
N THR A 266 9.04 -10.66 -16.50
CA THR A 266 7.78 -10.89 -17.23
C THR A 266 6.79 -9.76 -16.93
N ASN A 267 6.05 -9.30 -17.93
CA ASN A 267 4.80 -8.60 -17.66
C ASN A 267 3.86 -9.55 -16.90
N THR A 268 2.96 -9.05 -16.05
CA THR A 268 2.03 -9.96 -15.38
C THR A 268 1.08 -10.59 -16.40
N ASP A 269 1.08 -11.93 -16.56
CA ASP A 269 0.16 -12.71 -17.41
C ASP A 269 -1.30 -12.74 -16.88
N ARG A 270 -1.73 -11.60 -16.33
CA ARG A 270 -2.94 -11.43 -15.52
C ARG A 270 -4.05 -10.70 -16.26
N CYS A 271 -4.01 -10.73 -17.58
CA CYS A 271 -5.08 -10.27 -18.48
C CYS A 271 -6.46 -10.77 -18.03
N HIS A 272 -6.52 -12.01 -17.56
CA HIS A 272 -7.73 -12.63 -17.03
C HIS A 272 -8.34 -11.90 -15.81
N LEU A 273 -7.58 -11.08 -15.07
CA LEU A 273 -8.07 -10.28 -13.92
C LEU A 273 -8.72 -8.95 -14.34
N PHE A 274 -8.64 -8.59 -15.61
CA PHE A 274 -9.21 -7.37 -16.19
C PHE A 274 -10.43 -7.70 -17.06
N ARG A 275 -11.27 -6.69 -17.31
CA ARG A 275 -12.41 -6.79 -18.23
C ARG A 275 -11.88 -6.69 -19.67
N SER A 276 -12.19 -7.68 -20.50
CA SER A 276 -11.72 -7.80 -21.90
C SER A 276 -12.14 -6.68 -22.85
N SER A 277 -13.04 -5.78 -22.43
CA SER A 277 -13.49 -4.61 -23.19
C SER A 277 -12.77 -3.32 -22.83
N CYS A 278 -11.76 -3.36 -21.95
CA CYS A 278 -11.03 -2.16 -21.53
C CYS A 278 -9.77 -1.93 -22.36
N LEU A 279 -9.70 -0.79 -23.05
CA LEU A 279 -8.54 -0.37 -23.84
C LEU A 279 -7.30 -0.01 -23.00
N GLU A 280 -7.50 0.34 -21.72
CA GLU A 280 -6.45 0.78 -20.78
C GLU A 280 -6.05 -0.31 -19.76
N SER A 281 -6.43 -1.56 -20.04
CA SER A 281 -5.91 -2.74 -19.35
C SER A 281 -4.49 -3.03 -19.89
N PRO A 282 -3.59 -3.66 -19.12
CA PRO A 282 -2.28 -4.10 -19.62
C PRO A 282 -2.37 -5.23 -20.67
N CYS A 283 -3.60 -5.61 -21.06
CA CYS A 283 -4.00 -6.60 -22.04
C CYS A 283 -5.34 -6.19 -22.67
#